data_AF-A0A370SJL3-F1
#
_entry.id   AF-A0A370SJL3-F1
#
_cell.length_a   1.000
_cell.length_b   1.000
_cell.length_c   1.000
_cell.angle_alpha   90.00
_cell.angle_beta   90.00
_cell.angle_gamma   90.00
#
_symmetry.space_group_name_H-M   'P 1'
#
loop_
_entity.id
_entity.type
_entity.pdbx_description
1 polymer ?
#
loop_
_entity_poly.entity_id
_entity_poly.type
_entity_poly.pdbx_seq_one_letter_code
_entity_poly.pdbx_strand_id
1 'polypeptide(L)'
;MPIVWLEFRDDDQGVADVDYATASRQGEPFEALIRKRKYLPNPATRFCTIDLKIRIIHKYLRSLGLSTEEVTVDKMNGIHAES
;
A
#
# COMPACT_ATOMS: atom_id res chain seq x y z
N MET A 1 10.12 -17.54 13.56
CA MET A 1 9.39 -16.28 13.32
C MET A 1 8.42 -16.50 12.17
N PRO A 2 7.10 -16.26 12.34
CA PRO A 2 6.15 -16.39 11.24
C PRO A 2 6.30 -15.25 10.22
N ILE A 3 5.96 -15.50 8.96
CA ILE A 3 5.91 -14.49 7.90
C ILE A 3 4.48 -13.93 7.85
N VAL A 4 4.34 -12.61 7.95
CA VAL A 4 3.05 -11.92 7.76
C VAL A 4 2.92 -11.52 6.29
N TRP A 5 1.78 -11.83 5.68
CA TRP A 5 1.51 -11.47 4.29
C TRP A 5 0.43 -10.41 4.27
N LEU A 6 0.71 -9.30 3.57
CA LEU A 6 -0.21 -8.17 3.52
C LEU A 6 -0.67 -7.94 2.08
N GLU A 7 -1.96 -7.69 1.92
CA GLU A 7 -2.60 -7.45 0.62
C GLU A 7 -3.34 -6.11 0.60
N PHE A 8 -3.23 -5.38 -0.52
CA PHE A 8 -3.98 -4.14 -0.73
C PHE A 8 -5.47 -4.44 -0.89
N ARG A 9 -6.31 -3.64 -0.26
CA ARG A 9 -7.76 -3.60 -0.52
C ARG A 9 -8.17 -2.18 -0.89
N ASP A 10 -9.08 -2.03 -1.86
CA ASP A 10 -9.68 -0.73 -2.17
C ASP A 10 -10.99 -0.54 -1.40
N ASP A 11 -10.88 -0.64 -0.07
CA ASP A 11 -11.96 -0.42 0.89
C ASP A 11 -11.47 0.48 2.04
N ASP A 12 -12.34 0.70 3.03
CA ASP A 12 -12.05 1.58 4.17
C ASP A 12 -10.86 1.07 5.01
N GLN A 13 -10.63 -0.24 5.04
CA GLN A 13 -9.52 -0.82 5.80
C GLN A 13 -8.20 -0.64 5.04
N GLY A 14 -8.20 -0.84 3.73
CA GLY A 14 -7.08 -0.56 2.84
C GLY A 14 -5.96 -1.62 2.84
N VAL A 15 -5.99 -2.55 3.80
CA VAL A 15 -5.06 -3.67 3.94
C VAL A 15 -5.78 -4.88 4.51
N ALA A 16 -5.43 -6.06 4.02
CA ALA A 16 -5.81 -7.34 4.62
C ALA A 16 -4.55 -8.14 5.01
N ASP A 17 -4.58 -8.79 6.17
CA ASP A 17 -3.67 -9.88 6.51
C ASP A 17 -4.16 -11.14 5.79
N VAL A 18 -3.29 -11.79 5.05
CA VAL A 18 -3.61 -12.95 4.21
C VAL A 18 -2.62 -14.08 4.47
N ASP A 19 -2.88 -15.24 3.88
CA ASP A 19 -1.99 -16.39 3.92
C ASP A 19 -1.80 -16.98 2.51
N TYR A 20 -1.15 -18.14 2.44
CA TYR A 20 -0.92 -18.81 1.16
C TYR A 20 -2.22 -19.14 0.40
N ALA A 21 -3.29 -19.51 1.11
CA ALA A 21 -4.54 -19.95 0.52
C ALA A 21 -5.46 -18.77 0.13
N THR A 22 -5.36 -17.65 0.84
CA THR A 22 -6.25 -16.49 0.70
C THR A 22 -5.65 -15.32 -0.08
N ALA A 23 -4.32 -15.29 -0.27
CA ALA A 23 -3.66 -14.28 -1.08
C ALA A 23 -4.09 -14.35 -2.55
N SER A 24 -4.39 -13.19 -3.13
CA SER A 24 -4.69 -13.01 -4.54
C SER A 24 -3.54 -13.49 -5.43
N ARG A 25 -3.86 -14.17 -6.54
CA ARG A 25 -2.85 -14.82 -7.42
C ARG A 25 -2.87 -14.31 -8.85
N GLN A 26 -3.88 -13.53 -9.24
CA GLN A 26 -4.10 -13.07 -10.61
C GLN A 26 -3.94 -11.55 -10.76
N GLY A 27 -3.26 -10.90 -9.82
CA GLY A 27 -2.95 -9.47 -9.88
C GLY A 27 -4.11 -8.55 -9.48
N GLU A 28 -5.13 -9.09 -8.83
CA GLU A 28 -6.31 -8.36 -8.36
C GLU A 28 -5.98 -7.10 -7.52
N PRO A 29 -4.99 -7.11 -6.61
CA PRO A 29 -4.61 -5.92 -5.86
C PRO A 29 -4.05 -4.81 -6.76
N PHE A 30 -3.35 -5.21 -7.83
CA PHE A 30 -2.76 -4.29 -8.79
C PHE A 30 -3.83 -3.69 -9.71
N GLU A 31 -4.75 -4.52 -10.20
CA GLU A 31 -5.93 -4.12 -10.97
C GLU A 31 -6.80 -3.12 -10.17
N ALA A 32 -7.07 -3.41 -8.89
CA ALA A 32 -7.80 -2.51 -8.01
C ALA A 32 -7.10 -1.14 -7.89
N LEU A 33 -5.78 -1.14 -7.71
CA LEU A 33 -5.01 0.10 -7.62
C LEU A 33 -5.01 0.90 -8.94
N ILE A 34 -4.89 0.25 -10.10
CA ILE A 34 -5.00 0.92 -11.40
C ILE A 34 -6.39 1.55 -11.56
N ARG A 35 -7.45 0.83 -11.20
CA ARG A 35 -8.83 1.35 -11.25
C ARG A 35 -9.02 2.54 -10.32
N LYS A 36 -8.39 2.54 -9.15
CA LYS A 36 -8.39 3.66 -8.21
C LYS A 36 -7.63 4.87 -8.75
N ARG A 37 -6.44 4.66 -9.31
CA ARG A 37 -5.54 5.73 -9.78
C ARG A 37 -5.94 6.30 -11.14
N LYS A 38 -6.62 5.52 -12.00
CA LYS A 38 -7.02 5.88 -13.38
C LYS A 38 -5.85 6.12 -14.35
N TYR A 39 -4.67 5.61 -14.02
CA TYR A 39 -3.51 5.60 -14.91
C TYR A 39 -2.62 4.39 -14.63
N LEU A 40 -1.82 4.01 -15.63
CA LEU A 40 -0.93 2.86 -15.55
C LEU A 40 0.32 3.15 -14.69
N PRO A 41 0.89 2.10 -14.07
CA PRO A 41 2.18 2.18 -13.38
C PRO A 41 3.22 2.88 -14.23
N ASN A 42 3.87 3.89 -13.64
CA ASN A 42 4.94 4.60 -14.32
C ASN A 42 6.11 4.91 -13.37
N PRO A 43 7.34 4.99 -13.89
CA PRO A 43 8.54 5.23 -13.08
C PRO A 43 8.58 6.60 -12.39
N ALA A 44 7.81 7.57 -12.87
CA ALA A 44 7.80 8.94 -12.34
C ALA A 44 7.01 9.02 -11.02
N THR A 45 5.77 8.53 -11.01
CA THR A 45 4.88 8.60 -9.83
C THR A 45 5.10 7.45 -8.85
N ARG A 46 5.54 6.27 -9.32
CA ARG A 46 5.86 5.09 -8.49
C ARG A 46 4.77 4.67 -7.51
N PHE A 47 3.50 4.94 -7.85
CA PHE A 47 2.37 4.69 -6.94
C PHE A 47 2.23 3.22 -6.53
N CYS A 48 2.65 2.26 -7.34
CA CYS A 48 2.65 0.84 -6.95
C CYS A 48 3.53 0.59 -5.72
N THR A 49 4.70 1.22 -5.62
CA THR A 49 5.56 1.09 -4.42
C THR A 49 4.91 1.76 -3.21
N ILE A 50 4.27 2.90 -3.43
CA ILE A 50 3.64 3.68 -2.36
C ILE A 50 2.42 2.92 -1.80
N ASP A 51 1.48 2.56 -2.67
CA ASP A 51 0.18 2.01 -2.28
C ASP A 51 0.18 0.50 -2.09
N LEU A 52 1.03 -0.27 -2.79
CA LEU A 52 1.09 -1.74 -2.64
C LEU A 52 2.15 -2.22 -1.65
N LYS A 53 3.02 -1.34 -1.15
CA LYS A 53 4.09 -1.74 -0.21
C LYS A 53 4.11 -0.84 1.01
N ILE A 54 4.49 0.43 0.83
CA ILE A 54 4.80 1.32 1.96
C ILE A 54 3.55 1.56 2.80
N ARG A 55 2.47 2.07 2.21
CA ARG A 55 1.23 2.39 2.94
C ARG A 55 0.60 1.18 3.61
N ILE A 56 0.70 0.01 2.99
CA ILE A 56 0.19 -1.25 3.54
C ILE A 56 0.94 -1.63 4.81
N ILE A 57 2.29 -1.60 4.77
CA ILE A 57 3.13 -1.88 5.94
C ILE A 57 2.80 -0.90 7.07
N HIS A 58 2.69 0.40 6.76
CA HIS A 58 2.36 1.40 7.78
C HIS A 58 0.95 1.21 8.38
N LYS A 59 -0.07 0.90 7.56
CA LYS A 59 -1.41 0.59 8.05
C LYS A 59 -1.39 -0.63 8.97
N TYR A 60 -0.68 -1.68 8.59
CA TYR A 60 -0.54 -2.88 9.41
C TYR A 60 0.18 -2.58 10.74
N LEU A 61 1.35 -1.94 10.71
CA LEU A 61 2.09 -1.57 11.93
C LEU A 61 1.26 -0.66 12.85
N ARG A 62 0.46 0.25 12.29
CA ARG A 62 -0.47 1.08 13.06
C ARG A 62 -1.55 0.24 13.75
N SER A 63 -2.12 -0.76 13.07
CA SER A 63 -3.10 -1.66 13.69
C SER A 63 -2.53 -2.45 14.87
N LEU A 64 -1.21 -2.66 14.90
CA LEU A 64 -0.50 -3.29 16.01
C LEU A 64 -0.04 -2.31 17.11
N GLY A 65 -0.30 -1.00 16.96
CA GLY A 65 0.23 0.02 17.86
C GLY A 65 1.75 0.25 17.76
N LEU A 66 2.38 -0.24 16.68
CA LEU A 66 3.83 -0.19 16.45
C LEU A 66 4.25 0.96 15.52
N SER A 67 3.32 1.81 15.12
CA SER A 67 3.59 3.02 14.34
C SER A 67 3.54 4.24 15.25
N THR A 68 4.64 4.99 15.31
CA THR A 68 4.76 6.23 16.07
C THR A 68 4.23 7.46 15.33
N GLU A 69 3.97 7.35 14.02
CA GLU A 69 3.49 8.49 13.24
C GLU A 69 2.00 8.74 13.47
N GLU A 70 1.65 9.90 14.04
CA GLU A 70 0.24 10.34 14.17
C GLU A 70 -0.41 10.60 12.81
N VAL A 71 0.39 10.98 11.80
CA VAL A 71 -0.07 11.33 10.45
C VAL A 71 0.04 10.12 9.52
N THR A 72 -0.91 9.97 8.59
CA THR A 72 -0.81 8.98 7.52
C THR A 72 0.38 9.30 6.62
N VAL A 73 1.13 8.27 6.19
CA VAL A 73 2.21 8.39 5.18
C VAL A 73 1.60 8.70 3.81
N ASP A 74 1.06 9.92 3.69
CA ASP A 74 0.50 10.46 2.47
C ASP A 74 1.56 11.32 1.75
N LYS A 75 2.56 11.81 2.49
CA LYS A 75 3.65 12.66 2.03
C LYS A 75 4.86 11.86 1.55
N MET A 76 4.67 11.01 0.54
CA MET A 76 5.76 10.78 -0.42
C MET A 76 5.61 11.79 -1.54
N ASN A 77 5.65 13.07 -1.17
CA ASN A 77 5.77 14.15 -2.14
C ASN A 77 7.12 13.91 -2.81
N GLY A 78 7.11 13.58 -4.10
CA GLY A 78 8.33 13.57 -4.89
C GLY A 78 9.07 14.89 -4.63
N ILE A 79 10.39 14.82 -4.48
CA ILE A 79 11.33 15.95 -4.45
C ILE A 79 10.66 17.25 -4.91
N HIS A 80 10.17 18.06 -3.97
CA HIS A 80 9.90 19.45 -4.26
C HIS A 80 11.27 20.06 -4.49
N ALA A 81 11.64 20.21 -5.76
CA ALA A 81 12.60 21.24 -6.11
C ALA A 81 11.90 22.55 -5.74
N GLU A 82 12.29 23.13 -4.62
CA GLU A 82 11.96 24.50 -4.29
C GLU A 82 12.45 25.34 -5.46
N SER A 83 11.52 26.00 -6.15
CA SER A 83 11.80 26.97 -7.21
C SER A 83 11.79 28.38 -6.63
#